data_AF-A0A9E5RZK4-F1
#
_entry.id   AF-A0A9E5RZK4-F1
#
_cell.length_a   1.000
_cell.length_b   1.000
_cell.length_c   1.000
_cell.angle_alpha   90.00
_cell.angle_beta   90.00
_cell.angle_gamma   90.00
#
_symmetry.space_group_name_H-M   'P 1'
#
loop_
_entity.id
_entity.type
_entity.pdbx_description
1 polymer ?
#
loop_
_entity_poly.entity_id
_entity_poly.type
_entity_poly.pdbx_seq_one_letter_code
_entity_poly.pdbx_strand_id
1 'polypeptide(L)'
;MTIKELLLQEIESSPDVILAETLDFLRFLKTKPISEGVSINHSTEKDDTSSRKTKLEVGEAIPIIRGSKAEDLLKFAGTWQGDDFEECLQLVYENRSRSEF
;
A
#
# COMPACT_ATOMS: atom_id res chain seq x y z
N MET A 1 -15.23 -16.22 -22.90
CA MET A 1 -15.51 -15.20 -21.87
C MET A 1 -14.48 -14.11 -21.99
N THR A 2 -14.87 -12.93 -22.45
CA THR A 2 -14.04 -11.73 -22.35
C THR A 2 -14.12 -11.17 -20.92
N ILE A 3 -13.10 -10.43 -20.46
CA ILE A 3 -13.13 -9.78 -19.13
C ILE A 3 -14.38 -8.90 -18.97
N LYS A 4 -14.80 -8.25 -20.06
CA LYS A 4 -16.02 -7.44 -20.10
C LYS A 4 -17.29 -8.28 -19.83
N GLU A 5 -17.38 -9.48 -20.39
CA GLU A 5 -18.51 -10.40 -20.15
C GLU A 5 -18.56 -10.86 -18.70
N LEU A 6 -17.42 -11.24 -18.12
CA LEU A 6 -17.35 -11.64 -16.70
C LEU A 6 -17.76 -10.50 -15.78
N LEU A 7 -17.34 -9.27 -16.08
CA LEU A 7 -17.67 -8.09 -15.29
C LEU A 7 -19.16 -7.75 -15.36
N LEU A 8 -19.80 -7.93 -16.53
CA LEU A 8 -21.25 -7.77 -16.67
C LEU A 8 -22.02 -8.82 -15.87
N GLN A 9 -21.59 -10.08 -15.93
CA GLN A 9 -22.21 -11.15 -15.17
C GLN A 9 -22.14 -10.90 -13.66
N GLU A 10 -20.99 -10.43 -13.15
CA GLU A 10 -20.81 -10.12 -11.73
C GLU A 10 -21.65 -8.90 -11.30
N ILE A 11 -21.82 -7.91 -12.18
CA ILE A 11 -22.67 -6.73 -11.91
C ILE A 11 -24.13 -7.14 -11.75
N GLU A 12 -24.63 -8.06 -12.58
CA GLU A 12 -26.02 -8.52 -12.54
C GLU A 12 -26.34 -9.34 -11.27
N SER A 13 -25.37 -10.05 -10.70
CA SER A 13 -25.54 -10.85 -9.49
C SER A 13 -25.25 -10.11 -8.18
N SER A 14 -24.75 -8.87 -8.24
CA SER A 14 -24.28 -8.12 -7.07
C SER A 14 -25.32 -7.14 -6.52
N PRO A 15 -25.37 -6.92 -5.19
CA PRO A 15 -26.24 -5.91 -4.59
C PRO A 15 -25.70 -4.49 -4.79
N ASP A 16 -26.61 -3.51 -4.84
CA ASP A 16 -26.33 -2.09 -5.10
C ASP A 16 -25.24 -1.48 -4.20
N VAL A 17 -25.12 -1.96 -2.95
CA VAL A 17 -24.10 -1.49 -2.00
C VAL A 17 -22.69 -1.72 -2.52
N ILE A 18 -22.43 -2.91 -3.07
CA ILE A 18 -21.10 -3.28 -3.62
C ILE A 18 -20.88 -2.63 -4.98
N LEU A 19 -21.95 -2.46 -5.76
CA LEU A 19 -21.90 -1.75 -7.04
C LEU A 19 -21.49 -0.28 -6.88
N ALA A 20 -21.96 0.39 -5.82
CA ALA A 20 -21.60 1.78 -5.53
C ALA A 20 -20.08 1.93 -5.26
N GLU A 21 -19.51 1.06 -4.42
CA GLU A 21 -18.08 1.04 -4.12
C GLU A 21 -17.25 0.66 -5.36
N THR A 22 -17.70 -0.34 -6.12
CA THR A 22 -17.05 -0.76 -7.37
C THR A 22 -17.02 0.37 -8.40
N LEU A 23 -18.11 1.15 -8.50
CA LEU A 23 -18.21 2.29 -9.40
C LEU A 23 -17.26 3.42 -8.99
N ASP A 24 -17.11 3.68 -7.69
CA ASP A 24 -16.15 4.66 -7.18
C ASP A 24 -14.71 4.24 -7.49
N PHE A 25 -14.38 2.96 -7.29
CA PHE A 25 -13.09 2.41 -7.64
C PHE A 25 -12.78 2.49 -9.15
N LEU A 26 -13.76 2.19 -10.01
CA LEU A 26 -13.59 2.35 -11.45
C LEU A 26 -13.40 3.81 -11.87
N ARG A 27 -14.08 4.75 -11.20
CA ARG A 27 -13.85 6.19 -11.42
C ARG A 27 -12.44 6.58 -10.99
N PHE A 28 -11.99 6.11 -9.83
CA PHE A 28 -10.63 6.31 -9.34
C PHE A 28 -9.59 5.84 -10.37
N LEU A 29 -9.75 4.63 -10.92
CA LEU A 29 -8.85 4.10 -11.95
C LEU A 29 -8.85 4.93 -13.23
N LYS A 30 -9.98 5.50 -13.63
CA LYS A 30 -10.08 6.40 -14.79
C LYS A 30 -9.44 7.76 -14.54
N THR A 31 -9.56 8.29 -13.31
CA THR A 31 -9.02 9.60 -12.93
C THR A 31 -7.56 9.54 -12.51
N LYS A 32 -7.06 8.36 -12.13
CA LYS A 32 -5.65 8.13 -11.88
C LYS A 32 -4.92 8.36 -13.21
N PRO A 33 -4.09 9.41 -13.36
CA PRO A 33 -3.30 9.59 -14.57
C PRO A 33 -2.34 8.41 -14.66
N ILE A 34 -2.72 7.41 -15.45
CA ILE A 34 -1.87 6.29 -15.80
C ILE A 34 -0.84 6.87 -16.75
N SER A 35 0.33 7.22 -16.19
CA SER A 35 1.62 7.02 -16.86
C SER A 35 1.54 5.72 -17.65
N GLU A 36 1.62 5.84 -18.98
CA GLU A 36 1.56 4.74 -19.93
C GLU A 36 2.36 3.53 -19.44
N GLY A 37 1.70 2.37 -19.28
CA GLY A 37 2.36 1.11 -18.95
C GLY A 37 1.65 0.24 -17.90
N VAL A 38 0.39 -0.13 -18.14
CA VAL A 38 -0.17 -1.31 -17.45
C VAL A 38 0.32 -2.55 -18.21
N SER A 39 1.44 -3.10 -17.74
CA SER A 39 1.85 -4.48 -18.01
C SER A 39 1.63 -5.26 -16.72
N ILE A 40 0.44 -5.84 -16.56
CA ILE A 40 0.18 -6.83 -15.52
C ILE A 40 0.77 -8.14 -16.04
N ASN A 41 2.06 -8.34 -15.76
CA ASN A 41 2.68 -9.65 -15.77
C ASN A 41 3.25 -9.87 -14.37
N HIS A 42 2.49 -10.58 -13.56
CA HIS A 42 2.93 -11.09 -12.27
C HIS A 42 3.84 -12.30 -12.52
N SER A 43 5.07 -12.05 -12.96
CA SER A 43 6.15 -13.03 -13.04
C SER A 43 7.48 -12.31 -12.91
N THR A 44 8.05 -12.31 -11.70
CA THR A 44 9.49 -12.14 -11.54
C THR A 44 10.04 -13.38 -10.90
N GLU A 45 10.53 -14.24 -11.78
CA GLU A 45 11.56 -15.20 -11.50
C GLU A 45 12.75 -14.52 -10.81
N LYS A 46 13.43 -15.36 -10.04
CA LYS A 46 14.69 -15.10 -9.37
C LYS A 46 15.72 -14.62 -10.38
N ASP A 47 16.45 -13.57 -10.06
CA ASP A 47 17.88 -13.56 -10.38
C ASP A 47 18.68 -12.82 -9.30
N ASP A 48 19.75 -13.49 -8.93
CA ASP A 48 20.76 -13.12 -7.95
C ASP A 48 21.66 -12.01 -8.52
N THR A 49 22.05 -11.03 -7.70
CA THR A 49 23.47 -10.60 -7.62
C THR A 49 23.70 -9.80 -6.33
N SER A 50 24.16 -10.55 -5.33
CA SER A 50 25.39 -10.29 -4.57
C SER A 50 25.57 -8.97 -3.81
N SER A 51 25.50 -9.14 -2.48
CA SER A 51 26.48 -8.63 -1.50
C SER A 51 26.40 -7.17 -1.06
N ARG A 52 25.74 -6.96 0.09
CA ARG A 52 26.41 -6.28 1.20
C ARG A 52 25.93 -6.80 2.56
N LYS A 53 26.82 -7.53 3.24
CA LYS A 53 26.75 -7.67 4.70
C LYS A 53 26.84 -6.27 5.32
N THR A 54 25.81 -5.85 6.02
CA THR A 54 25.87 -4.80 7.04
C THR A 54 24.77 -5.17 8.02
N LYS A 55 25.10 -5.99 9.04
CA LYS A 55 25.44 -5.49 10.37
C LYS A 55 24.38 -4.46 10.79
N LEU A 56 23.50 -4.91 11.67
CA LEU A 56 22.60 -4.09 12.47
C LEU A 56 23.39 -2.91 13.04
N GLU A 57 23.35 -1.78 12.35
CA GLU A 57 23.67 -0.50 12.92
C GLU A 57 22.32 0.19 13.04
N VAL A 58 21.87 0.29 14.29
CA VAL A 58 20.78 1.16 14.71
C VAL A 58 21.10 2.52 14.11
N GLY A 59 20.51 2.80 12.95
CA GLY A 59 20.62 4.08 12.29
C GLY A 59 20.20 5.13 13.31
N GLU A 60 21.15 6.01 13.60
CA GLU A 60 21.03 7.20 14.43
C GLU A 60 19.56 7.63 14.54
N ALA A 61 18.96 7.39 15.72
CA ALA A 61 17.57 7.71 15.96
C ALA A 61 17.36 9.18 15.58
N ILE A 62 16.59 9.39 14.51
CA ILE A 62 16.22 10.72 14.02
C ILE A 62 15.81 11.52 15.27
N PRO A 63 16.38 12.71 15.49
CA PRO A 63 16.08 13.48 16.69
C PRO A 63 14.57 13.64 16.76
N ILE A 64 13.97 13.17 17.86
CA ILE A 64 12.53 13.34 18.11
C ILE A 64 12.27 14.84 18.06
N ILE A 65 11.70 15.32 16.95
CA ILE A 65 11.38 16.73 16.75
C ILE A 65 10.28 17.08 17.75
N ARG A 66 10.68 17.58 18.92
CA ARG A 66 9.74 18.05 19.94
C ARG A 66 9.26 19.45 19.57
N GLY A 67 7.96 19.68 19.69
CA GLY A 67 7.35 21.00 19.51
C GLY A 67 6.72 21.26 18.13
N SER A 68 6.76 20.30 17.20
CA SER A 68 5.94 20.37 15.99
C SER A 68 4.46 20.17 16.34
N LYS A 69 3.59 20.94 15.68
CA LYS A 69 2.14 20.72 15.74
C LYS A 69 1.74 19.71 14.67
N ALA A 70 0.57 19.09 14.83
CA ALA A 70 -0.01 18.26 13.76
C ALA A 70 -0.14 19.03 12.43
N GLU A 71 -0.37 20.34 12.50
CA GLU A 71 -0.41 21.24 11.34
C GLU A 71 0.89 21.25 10.53
N ASP A 72 2.05 21.12 11.19
CA ASP A 72 3.35 21.09 10.53
C ASP A 72 3.56 19.85 9.68
N LEU A 73 2.76 18.81 9.88
CA LEU A 73 2.82 17.57 9.11
C LEU A 73 2.07 17.66 7.77
N LEU A 74 1.15 18.61 7.61
CA LEU A 74 0.36 18.74 6.37
C LEU A 74 1.22 19.03 5.15
N LYS A 75 2.37 19.69 5.30
CA LYS A 75 3.32 19.96 4.19
C LYS A 75 3.90 18.69 3.56
N PHE A 76 3.81 17.56 4.25
CA PHE A 76 4.24 16.26 3.76
C PHE A 76 3.08 15.40 3.26
N ALA A 77 1.82 15.84 3.39
CA ALA A 77 0.68 15.05 2.91
C ALA A 77 0.80 14.79 1.40
N GLY A 78 0.68 13.52 1.00
CA GLY A 78 0.82 13.10 -0.39
C GLY A 78 2.26 12.83 -0.87
N THR A 79 3.29 13.12 -0.07
CA THR A 79 4.69 12.72 -0.35
C THR A 79 5.12 11.47 0.41
N TRP A 80 4.19 10.78 1.07
CA TRP A 80 4.47 9.58 1.84
C TRP A 80 4.73 8.44 0.86
N GLN A 81 5.89 7.80 1.00
CA GLN A 81 6.31 6.67 0.20
C GLN A 81 6.69 5.54 1.16
N GLY A 82 6.22 4.34 0.84
CA GLY A 82 6.42 3.14 1.64
C GLY A 82 5.39 2.10 1.22
N ASP A 83 5.85 0.89 0.95
CA ASP A 83 5.04 -0.32 0.71
C ASP A 83 5.15 -1.31 1.88
N ASP A 84 5.81 -0.89 2.95
CA ASP A 84 6.18 -1.63 4.15
C ASP A 84 5.09 -1.65 5.22
N PHE A 85 3.83 -1.33 4.86
CA PHE A 85 2.69 -1.34 5.79
C PHE A 85 2.55 -2.70 6.49
N GLU A 86 2.59 -3.79 5.72
CA GLU A 86 2.41 -5.14 6.25
C GLU A 86 3.60 -5.57 7.13
N GLU A 87 4.83 -5.22 6.73
CA GLU A 87 6.04 -5.50 7.50
C GLU A 87 6.04 -4.77 8.84
N CYS A 88 5.70 -3.48 8.82
CA CYS A 88 5.56 -2.66 10.02
C CYS A 88 4.45 -3.18 10.94
N LEU A 89 3.31 -3.59 10.37
CA LEU A 89 2.19 -4.15 11.13
C LEU A 89 2.59 -5.47 11.80
N GLN A 90 3.27 -6.36 11.06
CA GLN A 90 3.76 -7.63 11.55
C GLN A 90 4.77 -7.43 12.70
N LEU A 91 5.71 -6.48 12.55
CA LEU A 91 6.69 -6.14 13.58
C LEU A 91 6.03 -5.68 14.89
N VAL A 92 4.92 -4.94 14.80
CA VAL A 92 4.13 -4.53 15.98
C VAL A 92 3.48 -5.73 16.65
N TYR A 93 2.90 -6.66 15.88
CA TYR A 93 2.31 -7.86 16.46
C TYR A 93 3.34 -8.76 17.15
N GLU A 94 4.54 -8.85 16.61
CA GLU A 94 5.63 -9.64 17.16
C GLU A 94 6.23 -9.02 18.43
N ASN A 95 6.40 -7.70 18.46
CA ASN A 95 7.10 -7.02 19.56
C ASN A 95 6.17 -6.41 20.63
N ARG A 96 4.86 -6.32 20.39
CA ARG A 96 3.95 -5.78 21.40
C ARG A 96 3.96 -6.65 22.66
N SER A 97 4.05 -6.01 23.83
CA SER A 97 3.86 -6.70 25.09
C SER A 97 2.41 -7.20 25.18
N ARG A 98 2.23 -8.44 25.65
CA ARG A 98 0.89 -8.94 26.02
C ARG A 98 0.48 -8.21 27.29
N SER A 99 -0.29 -7.14 27.15
CA SER A 99 -0.93 -6.47 28.27
C SER A 99 -2.25 -7.17 28.54
N GLU A 100 -2.38 -7.79 29.71
CA GLU A 100 -3.66 -8.22 30.26
C GLU A 100 -4.23 -7.04 31.07
N PHE A 101 -5.49 -6.68 30.80
CA PHE A 101 -6.22 -5.62 31.49
C PHE A 101 -7.25 -6.22 32.44
#